data_AF-A0A9D4DCE9-F1
#
_entry.id   AF-A0A9D4DCE9-F1
#
_cell.length_a   1.000
_cell.length_b   1.000
_cell.length_c   1.000
_cell.angle_alpha   90.00
_cell.angle_beta   90.00
_cell.angle_gamma   90.00
#
_symmetry.space_group_name_H-M   'P 1'
#
loop_
_entity.id
_entity.type
_entity.pdbx_description
1 polymer ?
#
loop_
_entity_poly.entity_id
_entity_poly.type
_entity_poly.pdbx_seq_one_letter_code
_entity_poly.pdbx_strand_id
1 'polypeptide(L)'
;MYCDLCIKVQNSNTFTVGCNILKKDSVIPVPQIHSDIDTVSDYLGTVGIEGSQSELLCFANFTKASHNSGNKSVTDIHSAANLAIKSVHSYTASAEAAKRLLVSPVSTVDCERGFSRQNVIKTDLRNCLTVKNLEHLMKISIEGKDCKDVDFKVIYKLWAGKKHCRTIMK
;
A
#
# COMPACT_ATOMS: atom_id res chain seq x y z
N MET A 1 -19.52 -4.67 -6.36
CA MET A 1 -18.48 -5.71 -6.36
C MET A 1 -17.42 -5.19 -5.42
N TYR A 2 -17.40 -5.71 -4.18
CA TYR A 2 -16.50 -5.22 -3.12
C TYR A 2 -15.46 -6.33 -2.89
N CYS A 3 -14.16 -6.02 -3.03
CA CYS A 3 -13.10 -6.92 -2.56
C CYS A 3 -12.96 -6.67 -1.06
N ASP A 4 -13.27 -7.66 -0.24
CA ASP A 4 -12.79 -7.69 1.14
C ASP A 4 -11.33 -8.17 1.15
N LEU A 5 -10.52 -7.43 1.89
CA LEU A 5 -9.10 -7.70 2.09
C LEU A 5 -8.96 -8.78 3.18
N CYS A 6 -8.91 -10.05 2.80
CA CYS A 6 -8.51 -11.10 3.74
C CYS A 6 -6.99 -11.05 3.93
N ILE A 7 -6.54 -10.51 5.07
CA ILE A 7 -5.16 -10.67 5.53
C ILE A 7 -5.04 -12.09 6.11
N LYS A 8 -4.53 -13.04 5.32
CA LYS A 8 -4.12 -14.35 5.85
C LYS A 8 -2.64 -14.28 6.23
N VAL A 9 -2.36 -14.43 7.52
CA VAL A 9 -1.00 -14.63 8.03
C VAL A 9 -0.61 -16.08 7.78
N GLN A 10 0.31 -16.31 6.85
CA GLN A 10 0.96 -17.62 6.65
C GLN A 10 2.42 -17.48 7.05
N ASN A 11 2.67 -17.78 8.33
CA ASN A 11 3.97 -17.87 8.99
C ASN A 11 4.81 -16.59 9.12
N SER A 12 5.74 -16.69 10.08
CA SER A 12 6.28 -15.64 10.95
C SER A 12 7.00 -14.45 10.30
N ASN A 13 6.99 -14.26 8.98
CA ASN A 13 7.57 -13.06 8.34
C ASN A 13 7.03 -12.73 6.93
N THR A 14 5.87 -13.25 6.52
CA THR A 14 5.32 -12.97 5.18
C THR A 14 3.81 -12.80 5.19
N PHE A 15 3.32 -11.65 4.72
CA PHE A 15 1.90 -11.39 4.48
C PHE A 15 1.55 -11.71 3.01
N THR A 16 0.54 -12.55 2.79
CA THR A 16 -0.08 -12.73 1.47
C THR A 16 -1.51 -12.21 1.53
N VAL A 17 -1.77 -11.14 0.77
CA VAL A 17 -3.12 -10.59 0.59
C VAL A 17 -3.79 -11.37 -0.55
N GLY A 18 -4.82 -12.16 -0.23
CA GLY A 18 -5.65 -12.83 -1.24
C GLY A 18 -7.00 -12.13 -1.37
N CYS A 19 -7.36 -11.64 -2.56
CA CYS A 19 -8.74 -11.23 -2.86
C CYS A 19 -9.59 -12.50 -2.98
N ASN A 20 -10.46 -12.75 -2.00
CA ASN A 20 -11.56 -13.70 -2.16
C ASN A 20 -12.80 -12.93 -2.64
N ILE A 21 -13.31 -13.31 -3.81
CA ILE A 21 -14.52 -12.74 -4.40
C ILE A 21 -15.73 -13.35 -3.66
N LEU A 22 -16.38 -12.57 -2.78
CA LEU A 22 -17.62 -12.99 -2.13
C LEU A 22 -18.83 -12.20 -2.65
N LYS A 23 -19.95 -12.93 -2.82
CA LYS A 23 -21.24 -12.42 -3.31
C LYS A 23 -21.93 -11.55 -2.25
N LYS A 24 -22.76 -10.63 -2.73
CA LYS A 24 -23.31 -9.41 -2.11
C LYS A 24 -24.15 -9.57 -0.82
N ASP A 25 -24.36 -10.77 -0.28
CA ASP A 25 -25.35 -11.01 0.79
C ASP A 25 -24.85 -11.95 1.90
N SER A 26 -23.65 -11.75 2.45
CA SER A 26 -23.23 -12.44 3.68
C SER A 26 -23.27 -11.51 4.87
N VAL A 27 -24.33 -11.62 5.68
CA VAL A 27 -24.33 -11.22 7.08
C VAL A 27 -23.13 -11.92 7.74
N ILE A 28 -22.11 -11.17 8.11
CA ILE A 28 -20.89 -11.71 8.73
C ILE A 28 -21.30 -12.31 10.08
N PRO A 29 -21.12 -13.61 10.32
CA PRO A 29 -21.49 -14.21 11.58
C PRO A 29 -20.57 -13.67 12.69
N VAL A 30 -21.20 -13.29 13.81
CA VAL A 30 -20.64 -12.65 15.00
C VAL A 30 -19.36 -13.28 15.59
N PRO A 31 -18.97 -14.56 15.35
CA PRO A 31 -17.70 -15.10 15.86
C PRO A 31 -16.41 -14.60 15.19
N GLN A 32 -16.45 -14.06 13.97
CA GLN A 32 -15.22 -13.69 13.22
C GLN A 32 -14.60 -12.34 13.63
N ILE A 33 -15.40 -11.43 14.17
CA ILE A 33 -14.95 -10.06 14.47
C ILE A 33 -13.91 -10.03 15.61
N HIS A 34 -14.04 -10.92 16.59
CA HIS A 34 -13.12 -10.96 17.73
C HIS A 34 -11.73 -11.48 17.32
N SER A 35 -11.66 -12.53 16.49
CA SER A 35 -10.38 -13.07 16.00
C SER A 35 -9.59 -12.09 15.14
N ASP A 36 -10.28 -11.26 14.36
CA ASP A 36 -9.64 -10.27 13.50
C ASP A 36 -9.10 -9.08 14.33
N ILE A 37 -9.82 -8.67 15.38
CA ILE A 37 -9.37 -7.62 16.31
C ILE A 37 -8.15 -8.07 17.10
N ASP A 38 -8.11 -9.34 17.53
CA ASP A 38 -6.96 -9.92 18.22
C ASP A 38 -5.71 -9.89 17.33
N THR A 39 -5.85 -10.29 16.06
CA THR A 39 -4.76 -10.27 15.08
C THR A 39 -4.23 -8.87 14.82
N VAL A 40 -5.12 -7.88 14.65
CA VAL A 40 -4.73 -6.48 14.45
C VAL A 40 -4.07 -5.93 15.71
N SER A 41 -4.57 -6.28 16.88
CA SER A 41 -3.99 -5.88 18.16
C SER A 41 -2.59 -6.44 18.36
N ASP A 42 -2.37 -7.72 18.08
CA ASP A 42 -1.06 -8.36 18.17
C ASP A 42 -0.07 -7.66 17.24
N TYR A 43 -0.50 -7.34 16.01
CA TYR A 43 0.30 -6.56 15.07
C TYR A 43 0.64 -5.16 15.61
N LEU A 44 -0.33 -4.41 16.14
CA LEU A 44 -0.08 -3.08 16.72
C LEU A 44 0.82 -3.15 17.95
N GLY A 45 0.77 -4.25 18.71
CA GLY A 45 1.69 -4.56 19.79
C GLY A 45 3.14 -4.68 19.30
N THR A 46 3.38 -5.32 18.14
CA THR A 46 4.73 -5.35 17.53
C THR A 46 5.24 -3.96 17.12
N VAL A 47 4.33 -3.02 16.87
CA VAL A 47 4.64 -1.64 16.46
C VAL A 47 4.77 -0.70 17.68
N GLY A 48 4.55 -1.19 18.90
CA GLY A 48 4.72 -0.44 20.15
C GLY A 48 3.54 0.43 20.55
N ILE A 49 2.31 0.10 20.12
CA ILE A 49 1.10 0.83 20.51
C ILE A 49 0.37 0.04 21.61
N GLU A 50 0.44 0.54 22.85
CA GLU A 50 -0.20 -0.07 24.03
C GLU A 50 -1.67 0.37 24.14
N GLY A 51 -2.60 -0.59 24.18
CA GLY A 51 -4.04 -0.32 24.43
C GLY A 51 -5.01 -0.58 23.26
N SER A 52 -4.70 -1.52 22.37
CA SER A 52 -5.39 -1.67 21.08
C SER A 52 -6.75 -2.37 21.12
N GLN A 53 -6.96 -3.46 21.87
CA GLN A 53 -8.15 -4.32 21.66
C GLN A 53 -9.48 -3.64 22.00
N SER A 54 -9.59 -3.05 23.19
CA SER A 54 -10.82 -2.42 23.66
C SER A 54 -11.17 -1.18 22.84
N GLU A 55 -10.14 -0.41 22.46
CA GLU A 55 -10.28 0.75 21.59
C GLU A 55 -10.75 0.33 20.17
N LEU A 56 -10.08 -0.64 19.56
CA LEU A 56 -10.44 -1.18 18.24
C LEU A 56 -11.86 -1.73 18.24
N LEU A 57 -12.25 -2.45 19.29
CA LEU A 57 -13.61 -2.96 19.45
C LEU A 57 -14.63 -1.83 19.60
N CYS A 58 -14.31 -0.79 20.36
CA CYS A 58 -15.16 0.39 20.52
C CYS A 58 -15.37 1.09 19.17
N PHE A 59 -14.29 1.30 18.40
CA PHE A 59 -14.35 1.91 17.08
C PHE A 59 -15.12 1.04 16.07
N ALA A 60 -14.93 -0.28 16.10
CA ALA A 60 -15.67 -1.22 15.25
C ALA A 60 -17.17 -1.22 15.56
N ASN A 61 -17.55 -1.11 16.84
CA ASN A 61 -18.95 -1.00 17.23
C ASN A 61 -19.54 0.36 16.85
N PHE A 62 -18.78 1.44 17.00
CA PHE A 62 -19.18 2.78 16.58
C PHE A 62 -19.46 2.87 15.08
N THR A 63 -18.56 2.33 14.25
CA THR A 63 -18.73 2.31 12.79
C THR A 63 -19.94 1.46 12.36
N LYS A 64 -20.16 0.31 13.00
CA LYS A 64 -21.37 -0.52 12.78
C LYS A 64 -22.67 0.19 13.19
N ALA A 65 -22.68 0.85 14.34
CA ALA A 65 -23.83 1.60 14.81
C ALA A 65 -24.17 2.76 13.84
N SER A 66 -23.14 3.45 13.34
CA SER A 66 -23.30 4.51 12.33
C SER A 66 -23.89 3.97 11.02
N HIS A 67 -23.47 2.78 10.57
CA HIS A 67 -24.00 2.14 9.36
C HIS A 67 -25.49 1.75 9.52
N ASN A 68 -25.85 1.14 10.65
CA ASN A 68 -27.21 0.66 10.91
C ASN A 68 -28.23 1.78 11.12
N SER A 69 -27.78 2.98 11.54
CA SER A 69 -28.64 4.15 11.71
C SER A 69 -29.08 4.82 10.40
N GLY A 70 -28.74 4.25 9.23
CA GLY A 70 -29.09 4.80 7.92
C GLY A 70 -28.15 5.92 7.43
N ASN A 71 -27.13 6.27 8.21
CA ASN A 71 -26.07 7.19 7.80
C ASN A 71 -25.11 6.49 6.82
N LYS A 72 -25.30 6.73 5.52
CA LYS A 72 -24.47 6.21 4.43
C LYS A 72 -23.05 6.82 4.37
N SER A 73 -22.60 7.54 5.40
CA SER A 73 -21.30 8.21 5.40
C SER A 73 -20.12 7.24 5.55
N VAL A 74 -20.36 6.04 6.10
CA VAL A 74 -19.33 5.01 6.34
C VAL A 74 -19.73 3.70 5.64
N THR A 75 -19.77 3.74 4.31
CA THR A 75 -20.02 2.54 3.48
C THR A 75 -18.72 1.90 2.99
N ASP A 76 -17.67 2.70 2.86
CA ASP A 76 -16.41 2.28 2.24
C ASP A 76 -15.28 2.22 3.26
N ILE A 77 -14.34 1.30 3.01
CA ILE A 77 -13.12 1.12 3.82
C ILE A 77 -12.32 2.44 3.91
N HIS A 78 -12.23 3.19 2.80
CA HIS A 78 -11.57 4.50 2.79
C HIS A 78 -12.28 5.53 3.68
N SER A 79 -13.60 5.55 3.67
CA SER A 79 -14.40 6.47 4.50
C SER A 79 -14.25 6.13 5.98
N ALA A 80 -14.23 4.84 6.32
CA ALA A 80 -13.96 4.35 7.68
C ALA A 80 -12.54 4.69 8.15
N ALA A 81 -11.53 4.48 7.29
CA ALA A 81 -10.14 4.81 7.59
C ALA A 81 -9.93 6.32 7.77
N ASN A 82 -10.53 7.14 6.91
CA ASN A 82 -10.50 8.60 7.04
C ASN A 82 -11.20 9.08 8.31
N LEU A 83 -12.28 8.42 8.72
CA LEU A 83 -12.96 8.72 9.98
C LEU A 83 -12.06 8.42 11.18
N ALA A 84 -11.41 7.24 11.20
CA ALA A 84 -10.44 6.88 12.25
C ALA A 84 -9.32 7.92 12.37
N ILE A 85 -8.77 8.37 11.23
CA ILE A 85 -7.72 9.38 11.19
C ILE A 85 -8.21 10.74 11.71
N LYS A 86 -9.43 11.15 11.35
CA LYS A 86 -10.04 12.38 11.88
C LYS A 86 -10.27 12.32 13.39
N SER A 87 -10.57 11.13 13.93
CA SER A 87 -10.77 10.88 15.35
C SER A 87 -9.51 10.39 16.08
N VAL A 88 -8.31 10.77 15.61
CA VAL A 88 -7.01 10.34 16.17
C VAL A 88 -6.94 10.48 17.69
N HIS A 89 -7.50 11.54 18.27
CA HIS A 89 -7.43 11.82 19.71
C HIS A 89 -8.30 10.88 20.56
N SER A 90 -9.33 10.27 19.97
CA SER A 90 -10.22 9.34 20.67
C SER A 90 -9.91 7.88 20.35
N TYR A 91 -9.34 7.62 19.18
CA TYR A 91 -9.03 6.28 18.69
C TYR A 91 -7.63 6.26 18.06
N THR A 92 -6.58 6.21 18.89
CA THR A 92 -5.18 6.29 18.44
C THR A 92 -4.74 5.00 17.75
N ALA A 93 -5.03 3.84 18.32
CA ALA A 93 -4.69 2.54 17.73
C ALA A 93 -5.43 2.32 16.40
N SER A 94 -6.71 2.68 16.36
CA SER A 94 -7.54 2.58 15.14
C SER A 94 -7.04 3.50 14.03
N ALA A 95 -6.60 4.72 14.38
CA ALA A 95 -6.03 5.65 13.42
C ALA A 95 -4.69 5.17 12.84
N GLU A 96 -3.82 4.60 13.67
CA GLU A 96 -2.54 4.07 13.22
C GLU A 96 -2.68 2.84 12.32
N ALA A 97 -3.67 1.98 12.61
CA ALA A 97 -4.06 0.88 11.71
C ALA A 97 -4.61 1.43 10.38
N ALA A 98 -5.49 2.44 10.44
CA ALA A 98 -6.08 3.06 9.25
C ALA A 98 -5.04 3.71 8.33
N LYS A 99 -4.04 4.41 8.89
CA LYS A 99 -2.93 5.00 8.12
C LYS A 99 -2.16 3.93 7.34
N ARG A 100 -1.87 2.79 7.99
CA ARG A 100 -1.14 1.67 7.36
C ARG A 100 -1.99 0.97 6.30
N LEU A 101 -3.27 0.79 6.55
CA LEU A 101 -4.22 0.23 5.59
C LEU A 101 -4.25 1.05 4.30
N LEU A 102 -4.26 2.39 4.41
CA LEU A 102 -4.29 3.31 3.28
C LEU A 102 -3.01 3.30 2.42
N VAL A 103 -1.87 2.91 3.00
CA VAL A 103 -0.58 2.81 2.29
C VAL A 103 -0.36 1.40 1.75
N SER A 104 -1.05 0.40 2.29
CA SER A 104 -0.89 -0.98 1.86
C SER A 104 -1.35 -1.17 0.41
N PRO A 105 -0.53 -1.76 -0.46
CA PRO A 105 -0.95 -2.07 -1.82
C PRO A 105 -2.02 -3.17 -1.77
N VAL A 106 -3.28 -2.78 -2.00
CA VAL A 106 -4.43 -3.70 -2.03
C VAL A 106 -4.50 -4.48 -3.35
N SER A 107 -3.84 -4.00 -4.41
CA SER A 107 -3.90 -4.61 -5.73
C SER A 107 -2.52 -5.03 -6.26
N THR A 108 -2.48 -6.17 -6.96
CA THR A 108 -1.29 -6.62 -7.70
C THR A 108 -1.12 -5.91 -9.04
N VAL A 109 -2.10 -5.09 -9.45
CA VAL A 109 -2.13 -4.42 -10.76
C VAL A 109 -0.91 -3.51 -10.95
N ASP A 110 -0.48 -2.82 -9.89
CA ASP A 110 0.71 -1.96 -9.97
C ASP A 110 2.00 -2.79 -10.13
N CYS A 111 2.07 -3.96 -9.50
CA CYS A 111 3.17 -4.91 -9.70
C CYS A 111 3.19 -5.44 -11.13
N GLU A 112 2.04 -5.83 -11.67
CA GLU A 112 1.89 -6.31 -13.06
C GLU A 112 2.29 -5.24 -14.07
N ARG A 113 1.89 -3.98 -13.84
CA ARG A 113 2.34 -2.82 -14.62
C ARG A 113 3.86 -2.66 -14.55
N GLY A 114 4.45 -2.83 -13.36
CA GLY A 114 5.90 -2.83 -13.16
C GLY A 114 6.60 -3.91 -13.99
N PHE A 115 6.11 -5.15 -13.96
CA PHE A 115 6.66 -6.25 -14.77
C PHE A 115 6.51 -6.02 -16.27
N SER A 116 5.37 -5.48 -16.71
CA SER A 116 5.17 -5.10 -18.12
C SER A 116 6.21 -4.07 -18.56
N ARG A 117 6.48 -3.03 -17.75
CA ARG A 117 7.54 -2.05 -18.02
C ARG A 117 8.92 -2.67 -18.01
N GLN A 118 9.18 -3.59 -17.08
CA GLN A 118 10.43 -4.32 -17.01
C GLN A 118 10.69 -5.12 -18.30
N ASN A 119 9.68 -5.77 -18.87
CA ASN A 119 9.77 -6.52 -20.12
C ASN A 119 10.02 -5.61 -21.34
N VAL A 120 9.54 -4.37 -21.32
CA VAL A 120 9.90 -3.37 -22.36
C VAL A 120 11.36 -2.94 -22.23
N ILE A 121 11.88 -2.81 -21.01
CA ILE A 121 13.24 -2.38 -20.74
C ILE A 121 14.26 -3.51 -21.00
N LYS A 122 13.95 -4.73 -20.56
CA LYS A 122 14.74 -5.94 -20.78
C LYS A 122 14.18 -6.71 -21.97
N THR A 123 14.79 -6.50 -23.12
CA THR A 123 14.56 -7.32 -24.31
C THR A 123 15.55 -8.48 -24.37
N ASP A 124 15.34 -9.44 -25.27
CA ASP A 124 16.25 -10.58 -25.46
C ASP A 124 17.70 -10.13 -25.75
N LEU A 125 17.85 -9.03 -26.49
CA LEU A 125 19.14 -8.41 -26.81
C LEU A 125 19.72 -7.59 -25.63
N ARG A 126 18.89 -7.18 -24.67
CA ARG A 126 19.24 -6.28 -23.55
C ARG A 126 18.98 -6.94 -22.20
N ASN A 127 19.49 -8.17 -22.01
CA ASN A 127 19.30 -8.90 -20.76
C ASN A 127 20.41 -8.65 -19.71
N CYS A 128 21.58 -8.14 -20.12
CA CYS A 128 22.75 -7.94 -19.24
C CYS A 128 22.72 -6.67 -18.36
N LEU A 129 21.54 -6.15 -18.03
CA LEU A 129 21.41 -5.00 -17.13
C LEU A 129 21.62 -5.40 -15.67
N THR A 130 22.43 -4.63 -14.95
CA THR A 130 22.53 -4.78 -13.49
C THR A 130 21.20 -4.39 -12.84
N VAL A 131 20.88 -5.02 -11.70
CA VAL A 131 19.64 -4.74 -10.95
C VAL A 131 19.48 -3.25 -10.66
N LYS A 132 20.56 -2.59 -10.23
CA LYS A 132 20.58 -1.14 -9.96
C LYS A 132 20.26 -0.31 -11.20
N ASN A 133 20.79 -0.66 -12.37
CA ASN A 133 20.51 0.09 -13.59
C ASN A 133 19.08 -0.15 -14.07
N LEU A 134 18.60 -1.38 -13.93
CA LEU A 134 17.22 -1.74 -14.25
C LEU A 134 16.23 -0.95 -13.39
N GLU A 135 16.47 -0.88 -12.08
CA GLU A 135 15.63 -0.14 -11.14
C GLU A 135 15.54 1.35 -11.50
N HIS A 136 16.67 1.99 -11.82
CA HIS A 136 16.66 3.40 -12.27
C HIS A 136 15.86 3.57 -13.56
N LEU A 137 16.00 2.66 -14.52
CA LEU A 137 15.25 2.72 -15.78
C LEU A 137 13.75 2.51 -15.56
N MET A 138 13.38 1.60 -14.65
CA MET A 138 11.99 1.39 -14.26
C MET A 138 11.41 2.64 -13.59
N LYS A 139 12.14 3.26 -12.64
CA LYS A 139 11.75 4.53 -12.01
C LYS A 139 11.53 5.63 -13.04
N ILE A 140 12.49 5.83 -13.94
CA ILE A 140 12.37 6.81 -15.03
C ILE A 140 11.17 6.47 -15.95
N SER A 141 10.91 5.20 -16.23
CA SER A 141 9.79 4.82 -17.09
C SER A 141 8.41 4.99 -16.43
N ILE A 142 8.33 4.95 -15.11
CA ILE A 142 7.06 5.05 -14.36
C ILE A 142 6.78 6.51 -13.97
N GLU A 143 7.80 7.21 -13.45
CA GLU A 143 7.66 8.55 -12.86
C GLU A 143 8.25 9.66 -13.73
N GLY A 144 9.05 9.29 -14.75
CA GLY A 144 9.75 10.26 -15.59
C GLY A 144 8.82 11.00 -16.54
N LYS A 145 9.26 12.21 -16.91
CA LYS A 145 8.61 13.01 -17.96
C LYS A 145 8.68 12.30 -19.30
N ASP A 146 7.70 12.56 -20.17
CA ASP A 146 7.76 12.10 -21.56
C ASP A 146 9.02 12.65 -22.22
N CYS A 147 9.65 11.85 -23.09
CA CYS A 147 10.84 12.25 -23.83
C CYS A 147 10.66 13.59 -24.56
N LYS A 148 9.44 13.95 -24.98
CA LYS A 148 9.14 15.22 -25.64
C LYS A 148 9.31 16.44 -24.73
N ASP A 149 9.09 16.26 -23.42
CA ASP A 149 9.13 17.33 -22.42
C ASP A 149 10.49 17.42 -21.71
N VAL A 150 11.44 16.59 -22.13
CA VAL A 150 12.78 16.51 -21.55
C VAL A 150 13.76 17.33 -22.39
N ASP A 151 14.36 18.35 -21.78
CA ASP A 151 15.48 19.06 -22.40
C ASP A 151 16.77 18.21 -22.32
N PHE A 152 16.99 17.40 -23.34
CA PHE A 152 18.18 16.57 -23.47
C PHE A 152 19.48 17.37 -23.55
N LYS A 153 19.45 18.65 -23.96
CA LYS A 153 20.67 19.48 -24.01
C LYS A 153 21.17 19.77 -22.60
N VAL A 154 20.27 20.04 -21.67
CA VAL A 154 20.62 20.26 -20.25
C VAL A 154 21.17 18.98 -19.63
N ILE A 155 20.51 17.83 -19.87
CA ILE A 155 20.96 16.53 -19.36
C ILE A 155 22.35 16.19 -19.92
N TYR A 156 22.57 16.42 -21.22
CA TYR A 156 23.86 16.17 -21.85
C TYR A 156 24.98 17.02 -21.24
N LYS A 157 24.75 18.32 -21.05
CA LYS A 157 25.73 19.21 -20.40
C LYS A 157 26.08 18.74 -18.99
N LEU A 158 25.08 18.36 -18.19
CA LEU A 158 25.28 17.80 -16.85
C LEU A 158 26.08 16.50 -16.86
N TRP A 159 25.75 15.58 -17.77
CA TRP A 159 26.46 14.31 -17.90
C TRP A 159 27.91 14.51 -18.36
N ALA A 160 28.13 15.38 -19.36
CA ALA A 160 29.45 15.71 -19.87
C ALA A 160 30.33 16.34 -18.79
N GLY A 161 29.79 17.26 -17.98
CA GLY A 161 30.48 17.85 -16.83
C GLY A 161 30.90 16.79 -15.80
N LYS A 162 30.02 15.85 -15.46
CA LYS A 162 30.36 14.73 -14.55
C LYS A 162 31.40 13.77 -15.13
N LYS A 163 31.42 13.56 -16.45
CA LYS A 163 32.44 12.73 -17.11
C LYS A 163 33.81 13.41 -17.10
N HIS A 164 33.86 14.72 -17.34
CA HIS A 164 35.11 15.48 -17.33
C HIS A 164 35.79 15.40 -15.95
N CYS A 165 35.03 15.52 -14.85
CA CYS A 165 35.57 15.34 -13.49
C CYS A 165 36.08 13.92 -13.21
N ARG A 166 35.58 12.90 -13.92
CA ARG A 166 36.01 11.50 -13.74
C ARG A 166 37.33 11.21 -14.46
N THR A 167 37.67 11.98 -15.49
CA THR A 167 38.94 11.85 -16.22
C THR A 167 40.08 12.62 -15.55
N ILE A 168 39.77 13.70 -14.82
CA ILE A 168 40.77 14.54 -14.14
C ILE A 168 41.28 13.93 -12.83
N MET A 169 40.54 12.99 -12.22
CA MET A 169 40.95 12.27 -11.00
C MET A 169 41.75 10.98 -11.29
N LYS A 170 42.51 10.93 -12.39
CA LYS A 170 43.42 9.81 -12.71
C LYS A 170 44.85 10.28 -12.83
#